data_AF-A0A5J4Y5Y4-F1
#
_entry.id   AF-A0A5J4Y5Y4-F1
#
_cell.length_a   1.000
_cell.length_b   1.000
_cell.length_c   1.000
_cell.angle_alpha   90.00
_cell.angle_beta   90.00
_cell.angle_gamma   90.00
#
_symmetry.space_group_name_H-M   'P 1'
#
loop_
_entity.id
_entity.type
_entity.pdbx_description
1 polymer ?
#
loop_
_entity_poly.entity_id
_entity_poly.type
_entity_poly.pdbx_seq_one_letter_code
_entity_poly.pdbx_strand_id
1 'polypeptide(L)'
;PFALRIVSIDYYLAKPAPKVDVSYAPLEGTSIEQVPVVRIFGSTPSGQKACVHLHKAFPYFYVPYDDSFPDEPAQAQTFLRQLAQSLEAAMQQHQEPGTGRKQVVHAVQLVRAVPFYGYHPEEKLFIKVILYNPGQVTRIATLLQVQPEPSSRSCC
;
A
#
# COMPACT_ATOMS: atom_id res chain seq x y z
N PRO A 1 -26.93 18.77 -0.75
CA PRO A 1 -25.69 17.96 -0.66
C PRO A 1 -24.55 18.86 -0.19
N PHE A 2 -23.59 18.33 0.57
CA PHE A 2 -22.37 19.07 0.90
C PHE A 2 -21.49 19.19 -0.34
N ALA A 3 -20.93 20.38 -0.60
CA ALA A 3 -20.05 20.66 -1.74
C ALA A 3 -18.88 21.55 -1.31
N LEU A 4 -17.71 21.28 -1.86
CA LEU A 4 -16.47 21.98 -1.53
C LEU A 4 -15.62 22.15 -2.80
N ARG A 5 -15.20 23.38 -3.11
CA ARG A 5 -14.18 23.63 -4.13
C ARG A 5 -12.80 23.34 -3.55
N ILE A 6 -12.08 22.40 -4.16
CA ILE A 6 -10.73 22.00 -3.73
C ILE A 6 -9.73 23.12 -4.06
N VAL A 7 -8.96 23.54 -3.07
CA VAL A 7 -7.87 24.52 -3.22
C VAL A 7 -6.51 23.84 -3.01
N SER A 8 -6.41 22.99 -1.99
CA SER A 8 -5.19 22.24 -1.69
C SER A 8 -5.55 20.89 -1.08
N ILE A 9 -4.68 19.91 -1.31
CA ILE A 9 -4.77 18.57 -0.72
C ILE A 9 -3.40 18.22 -0.14
N ASP A 10 -3.39 17.73 1.09
CA ASP A 10 -2.21 17.12 1.68
C ASP A 10 -2.62 15.89 2.52
N TYR A 11 -1.64 15.25 3.17
CA TYR A 11 -1.90 14.13 4.08
C TYR A 11 -1.04 14.22 5.33
N TYR A 12 -1.50 13.56 6.39
CA TYR A 12 -0.71 13.30 7.58
C TYR A 12 -1.01 11.90 8.12
N LEU A 13 -0.14 11.40 9.00
CA LEU A 13 -0.36 10.15 9.72
C LEU A 13 -0.90 10.44 11.11
N ALA A 14 -1.98 9.76 11.49
CA ALA A 14 -2.65 9.92 12.77
C ALA A 14 -2.97 8.56 13.40
N LYS A 15 -3.18 8.53 14.72
CA LYS A 15 -3.77 7.35 15.34
C LYS A 15 -5.18 7.11 14.75
N PRO A 16 -5.61 5.85 14.55
CA PRO A 16 -6.95 5.54 14.06
C PRO A 16 -8.04 6.24 14.89
N ALA A 17 -8.92 6.99 14.23
CA ALA A 17 -10.04 7.66 14.89
C ALA A 17 -11.17 6.65 15.20
N PRO A 18 -11.68 6.60 16.45
CA PRO A 18 -12.77 5.69 16.80
C PRO A 18 -14.00 5.90 15.90
N LYS A 19 -14.67 4.81 15.51
CA LYS A 19 -15.85 4.77 14.62
C LYS A 19 -15.61 5.18 13.16
N VAL A 20 -14.48 5.80 12.86
CA VAL A 20 -14.13 6.25 11.50
C VAL A 20 -13.08 5.33 10.90
N ASP A 21 -12.02 4.96 11.61
CA ASP A 21 -10.93 4.13 11.08
C ASP A 21 -11.00 2.68 11.53
N VAL A 22 -10.31 1.82 10.79
CA VAL A 22 -10.01 0.45 11.23
C VAL A 22 -8.86 0.51 12.21
N SER A 23 -9.01 -0.10 13.39
CA SER A 23 -8.02 -0.04 14.47
C SER A 23 -7.22 -1.33 14.65
N TYR A 24 -7.47 -2.35 13.83
CA TYR A 24 -6.84 -3.67 13.94
C TYR A 24 -6.30 -4.12 12.58
N ALA A 25 -5.03 -4.55 12.55
CA ALA A 25 -4.36 -5.02 11.35
C ALA A 25 -4.57 -6.54 11.20
N PRO A 26 -5.30 -7.03 10.18
CA PRO A 26 -5.57 -8.46 10.04
C PRO A 26 -4.30 -9.29 9.77
N LEU A 27 -3.28 -8.68 9.15
CA LEU A 27 -2.02 -9.35 8.81
C LEU A 27 -1.15 -9.65 10.04
N GLU A 28 -1.04 -8.71 10.96
CA GLU A 28 -0.18 -8.82 12.14
C GLU A 28 -0.93 -9.25 13.40
N GLY A 29 -2.26 -9.14 13.40
CA GLY A 29 -3.08 -9.38 14.58
C GLY A 29 -2.85 -8.32 15.68
N THR A 30 -2.32 -7.15 15.33
CA THR A 30 -1.95 -6.06 16.23
C THR A 30 -2.84 -4.84 16.03
N SER A 31 -2.85 -3.96 17.04
CA SER A 31 -3.48 -2.65 16.92
C SER A 31 -2.74 -1.78 15.90
N ILE A 32 -3.50 -1.04 15.10
CA ILE A 32 -2.93 -0.11 14.11
C ILE A 32 -2.43 1.15 14.84
N GLU A 33 -1.16 1.48 14.66
CA GLU A 33 -0.58 2.67 15.31
C GLU A 33 -0.88 3.96 14.55
N GLN A 34 -0.82 3.92 13.22
CA GLN A 34 -0.99 5.10 12.36
C GLN A 34 -1.77 4.76 11.08
N VAL A 35 -2.63 5.68 10.65
CA VAL A 35 -3.37 5.64 9.38
C VAL A 35 -3.20 6.95 8.61
N PRO A 36 -3.25 6.90 7.27
CA PRO A 36 -3.22 8.11 6.45
C PRO A 36 -4.57 8.83 6.50
N VAL A 37 -4.53 10.11 6.82
CA VAL A 37 -5.68 11.02 6.73
C VAL A 37 -5.37 12.08 5.68
N VAL A 38 -6.21 12.15 4.65
CA VAL A 38 -6.10 13.15 3.59
C VAL A 38 -6.87 14.41 4.02
N ARG A 39 -6.23 15.58 3.97
CA ARG A 39 -6.90 16.85 4.23
C ARG A 39 -7.19 17.55 2.92
N ILE A 40 -8.43 17.96 2.74
CA ILE A 40 -8.89 18.71 1.59
C ILE A 40 -9.29 20.11 2.08
N PHE A 41 -8.52 21.11 1.69
CA PHE A 41 -8.77 22.50 2.00
C PHE A 41 -9.54 23.16 0.86
N GLY A 42 -10.57 23.92 1.18
CA GLY A 42 -11.43 24.50 0.17
C GLY A 42 -12.40 25.56 0.65
N SER A 43 -13.35 25.89 -0.22
CA SER A 43 -14.45 26.80 0.11
C SER A 43 -15.79 26.22 -0.31
N THR A 44 -16.81 26.39 0.53
CA THR A 44 -18.20 26.04 0.19
C THR A 44 -18.75 27.00 -0.87
N PRO A 45 -19.86 26.69 -1.56
CA PRO A 45 -20.51 27.62 -2.48
C PRO A 45 -20.86 28.97 -1.86
N SER A 46 -21.11 29.00 -0.54
CA SER A 46 -21.37 30.21 0.23
C SER A 46 -20.10 30.98 0.65
N GLY A 47 -18.91 30.55 0.20
CA GLY A 47 -17.63 31.22 0.45
C GLY A 47 -16.95 30.89 1.78
N GLN A 48 -17.51 29.99 2.59
CA GLN A 48 -16.91 29.60 3.87
C GLN A 48 -15.71 28.70 3.64
N LYS A 49 -14.58 28.98 4.31
CA LYS A 49 -13.41 28.10 4.29
C LYS A 49 -13.70 26.83 5.10
N ALA A 50 -13.32 25.68 4.57
CA ALA A 50 -13.47 24.41 5.26
C ALA A 50 -12.25 23.50 5.02
N CYS A 51 -12.00 22.61 5.99
CA CYS A 51 -11.04 21.52 5.92
C CYS A 51 -11.78 20.21 6.12
N VAL A 52 -11.70 19.30 5.15
CA VAL A 52 -12.33 17.98 5.22
C VAL A 52 -11.24 16.94 5.47
N HIS A 53 -11.44 16.09 6.48
CA HIS A 53 -10.59 14.94 6.75
C HIS A 53 -11.21 13.70 6.10
N LEU A 54 -10.52 13.16 5.10
CA LEU A 54 -10.87 11.91 4.45
C LEU A 54 -10.05 10.78 5.07
N HIS A 55 -10.79 9.84 5.65
CA HIS A 55 -10.26 8.65 6.30
C HIS A 55 -10.35 7.42 5.38
N LYS A 56 -9.58 6.37 5.67
CA LYS A 56 -9.49 5.11 4.89
C LYS A 56 -9.00 5.25 3.45
N ALA A 57 -8.35 6.35 3.11
CA ALA A 57 -7.70 6.55 1.81
C ALA A 57 -6.24 6.05 1.85
N PHE A 58 -6.07 4.73 1.81
CA PHE A 58 -4.73 4.12 1.87
C PHE A 58 -4.03 4.14 0.50
N PRO A 59 -2.73 4.49 0.45
CA PRO A 59 -1.93 4.37 -0.78
C PRO A 59 -1.72 2.90 -1.18
N TYR A 60 -1.65 2.64 -2.48
CA TYR A 60 -1.40 1.31 -3.01
C TYR A 60 -0.65 1.36 -4.35
N PHE A 61 -0.06 0.24 -4.73
CA PHE A 61 0.50 0.00 -6.06
C PHE A 61 0.27 -1.46 -6.47
N TYR A 62 0.56 -1.78 -7.73
CA TYR A 62 0.34 -3.10 -8.30
C TYR A 62 1.65 -3.74 -8.74
N VAL A 63 1.76 -5.06 -8.53
CA VAL A 63 2.84 -5.90 -9.04
C VAL A 63 2.22 -7.00 -9.90
N PRO A 64 2.72 -7.28 -11.11
CA PRO A 64 2.24 -8.41 -11.92
C PRO A 64 2.32 -9.74 -11.15
N TYR A 65 1.29 -10.57 -11.29
CA TYR A 65 1.27 -11.95 -10.79
C TYR A 65 1.24 -12.88 -12.01
N ASP A 66 2.42 -13.32 -12.43
CA ASP A 66 2.60 -14.20 -13.58
C ASP A 66 2.57 -15.69 -13.21
N ASP A 67 2.69 -16.55 -14.22
CA ASP A 67 2.59 -18.00 -14.11
C ASP A 67 3.75 -18.65 -13.32
N SER A 68 4.75 -17.87 -12.87
CA SER A 68 5.79 -18.37 -11.97
C SER A 68 5.33 -18.47 -10.51
N PHE A 69 4.19 -17.87 -10.17
CA PHE A 69 3.63 -17.89 -8.82
C PHE A 69 2.57 -19.00 -8.65
N PRO A 70 2.23 -19.38 -7.40
CA PRO A 70 1.29 -20.48 -7.15
C PRO A 70 -0.15 -20.21 -7.65
N ASP A 71 -0.66 -21.09 -8.52
CA ASP A 71 -2.04 -20.98 -9.03
C ASP A 71 -3.12 -21.37 -8.01
N GLU A 72 -2.80 -22.28 -7.08
CA GLU A 72 -3.79 -22.74 -6.09
C GLU A 72 -4.14 -21.63 -5.09
N PRO A 73 -5.43 -21.32 -4.85
CA PRO A 73 -5.84 -20.20 -4.01
C PRO A 73 -5.24 -20.21 -2.59
N ALA A 74 -5.12 -21.39 -1.96
CA ALA A 74 -4.54 -21.53 -0.63
C ALA A 74 -3.03 -21.23 -0.61
N GLN A 75 -2.33 -21.64 -1.66
CA GLN A 75 -0.89 -21.38 -1.83
C GLN A 75 -0.65 -19.92 -2.18
N ALA A 76 -1.45 -19.34 -3.08
CA ALA A 76 -1.42 -17.92 -3.40
C ALA A 76 -1.63 -17.05 -2.15
N GLN A 77 -2.63 -17.36 -1.32
CA GLN A 77 -2.88 -16.62 -0.07
C GLN A 77 -1.70 -16.74 0.92
N THR A 78 -1.04 -17.89 0.96
CA THR A 78 0.16 -18.09 1.79
C THR A 78 1.33 -17.27 1.26
N PHE A 79 1.55 -17.27 -0.05
CA PHE A 79 2.55 -16.45 -0.72
C PHE A 79 2.33 -14.95 -0.46
N LEU A 80 1.11 -14.44 -0.58
CA LEU A 80 0.82 -13.02 -0.32
C LEU A 80 1.09 -12.63 1.14
N ARG A 81 0.81 -13.52 2.10
CA ARG A 81 1.15 -13.30 3.52
C ARG A 81 2.65 -13.27 3.75
N GLN A 82 3.40 -14.19 3.12
CA GLN A 82 4.86 -14.21 3.19
C GLN A 82 5.46 -12.96 2.56
N LEU A 83 4.97 -12.53 1.39
CA LEU A 83 5.38 -11.30 0.74
C LEU A 83 5.19 -10.08 1.66
N ALA A 84 4.02 -9.96 2.30
CA ALA A 84 3.77 -8.89 3.26
C ALA A 84 4.82 -8.91 4.39
N GLN A 85 5.06 -10.07 5.01
CA GLN A 85 6.03 -10.21 6.10
C GLN A 85 7.47 -9.89 5.66
N SER A 86 7.87 -10.31 4.46
CA SER A 86 9.19 -10.02 3.90
C SER A 86 9.37 -8.53 3.62
N LEU A 87 8.34 -7.85 3.12
CA LEU A 87 8.37 -6.39 2.93
C LEU A 87 8.52 -5.66 4.26
N GLU A 88 7.83 -6.11 5.31
CA GLU A 88 7.93 -5.47 6.63
C GLU A 88 9.33 -5.62 7.21
N ALA A 89 9.89 -6.82 7.12
CA ALA A 89 11.24 -7.12 7.60
C ALA A 89 12.29 -6.30 6.84
N ALA A 90 12.23 -6.25 5.51
CA ALA A 90 13.14 -5.45 4.69
C ALA A 90 13.07 -3.97 5.05
N MET A 91 11.87 -3.44 5.27
CA MET A 91 11.68 -2.03 5.63
C MET A 91 12.19 -1.69 7.03
N GLN A 92 12.12 -2.64 7.97
CA GLN A 92 12.66 -2.50 9.33
C GLN A 92 14.21 -2.53 9.34
N GLN A 93 14.86 -3.31 8.48
CA GLN A 93 16.33 -3.34 8.40
C GLN A 93 16.95 -2.00 8.03
N HIS A 94 16.21 -1.17 7.30
CA HIS A 94 16.65 0.15 6.89
C HIS A 94 15.99 1.28 7.71
N GLN A 95 15.54 1.00 8.94
CA GLN A 95 15.09 2.02 9.89
C GLN A 95 16.24 2.45 10.80
N GLU A 96 16.23 3.74 11.18
CA GLU A 96 17.18 4.29 12.14
C GLU A 96 17.04 3.60 13.50
N PRO A 97 18.15 3.20 14.15
CA PRO A 97 18.12 2.58 15.46
C PRO A 97 17.48 3.53 16.48
N GLY A 98 16.51 3.02 17.25
CA GLY A 98 15.76 3.78 18.25
C GLY A 98 14.40 4.30 17.76
N THR A 99 14.08 4.18 16.47
CA THR A 99 12.69 4.29 16.02
C THR A 99 11.96 2.96 16.29
N GLY A 100 10.84 3.00 17.02
CA GLY A 100 10.04 1.79 17.28
C GLY A 100 9.55 1.12 15.99
N ARG A 101 9.14 -0.14 16.08
CA ARG A 101 8.63 -0.91 14.93
C ARG A 101 7.44 -0.19 14.30
N LYS A 102 7.59 0.28 13.06
CA LYS A 102 6.48 0.90 12.30
C LYS A 102 5.86 -0.11 11.36
N GLN A 103 4.53 -0.17 11.36
CA GLN A 103 3.76 -0.96 10.41
C GLN A 103 3.83 -0.30 9.02
N VAL A 104 4.05 -1.08 7.97
CA VAL A 104 4.31 -0.56 6.62
C VAL A 104 3.19 -0.98 5.66
N VAL A 105 2.90 -2.27 5.57
CA VAL A 105 1.88 -2.90 4.75
C VAL A 105 0.58 -3.03 5.56
N HIS A 106 -0.48 -2.46 5.02
CA HIS A 106 -1.83 -2.59 5.54
C HIS A 106 -2.50 -3.90 5.08
N ALA A 107 -2.38 -4.21 3.79
CA ALA A 107 -2.97 -5.40 3.19
C ALA A 107 -2.30 -5.74 1.86
N VAL A 108 -2.34 -7.02 1.49
CA VAL A 108 -1.94 -7.51 0.17
C VAL A 108 -3.10 -8.32 -0.39
N GLN A 109 -3.52 -8.01 -1.62
CA GLN A 109 -4.70 -8.61 -2.25
C GLN A 109 -4.37 -9.05 -3.68
N LEU A 110 -4.88 -10.20 -4.10
CA LEU A 110 -4.86 -10.61 -5.51
C LEU A 110 -6.07 -9.99 -6.21
N VAL A 111 -5.84 -9.32 -7.34
CA VAL A 111 -6.90 -8.68 -8.14
C VAL A 111 -6.73 -9.00 -9.62
N ARG A 112 -7.82 -8.94 -10.38
CA ARG A 112 -7.80 -8.99 -11.85
C ARG A 112 -7.83 -7.58 -12.42
N ALA A 113 -6.99 -7.32 -13.41
CA ALA A 113 -6.94 -6.04 -14.11
C ALA A 113 -6.36 -6.20 -15.52
N VAL A 114 -6.64 -5.24 -16.40
CA VAL A 114 -6.05 -5.19 -17.75
C VAL A 114 -4.88 -4.21 -17.75
N PRO A 115 -3.66 -4.62 -18.15
CA PRO A 115 -2.55 -3.69 -18.28
C PRO A 115 -2.86 -2.61 -19.32
N PHE A 116 -2.58 -1.35 -18.99
CA PHE A 116 -2.86 -0.22 -19.90
C PHE A 116 -1.95 -0.20 -21.13
N TYR A 117 -0.67 -0.55 -20.97
CA TYR A 117 0.30 -0.52 -22.07
C TYR A 117 0.36 -1.85 -22.81
N GLY A 118 0.22 -1.78 -24.14
CA GLY A 118 0.11 -2.94 -25.03
C GLY A 118 -1.33 -3.39 -25.25
N TYR A 119 -1.53 -4.35 -26.15
CA TYR A 119 -2.84 -4.97 -26.38
C TYR A 119 -2.94 -6.25 -25.55
N HIS A 120 -3.91 -6.30 -24.64
CA HIS A 120 -4.18 -7.47 -23.79
C HIS A 120 -5.65 -7.84 -23.95
N PRO A 121 -5.97 -8.99 -24.60
CA PRO A 121 -7.36 -9.40 -24.82
C PRO A 121 -8.05 -9.89 -23.53
N GLU A 122 -7.27 -10.22 -22.50
CA GLU A 122 -7.75 -10.84 -21.27
C GLU A 122 -7.22 -10.11 -20.02
N GLU A 123 -7.96 -10.22 -18.92
CA GLU A 123 -7.52 -9.75 -17.61
C GLU A 123 -6.36 -10.60 -17.09
N LYS A 124 -5.39 -9.94 -16.47
CA LYS A 124 -4.26 -10.58 -15.79
C LYS A 124 -4.38 -10.42 -14.29
N LEU A 125 -3.68 -11.27 -13.55
CA LEU A 125 -3.60 -11.17 -12.10
C LEU A 125 -2.53 -10.14 -11.70
N PHE A 126 -2.85 -9.38 -10.66
CA PHE A 126 -1.96 -8.41 -10.04
C PHE A 126 -2.05 -8.52 -8.52
N ILE A 127 -0.91 -8.34 -7.87
CA ILE A 127 -0.83 -8.14 -6.43
C ILE A 127 -1.06 -6.65 -6.15
N LYS A 128 -2.14 -6.31 -5.47
CA LYS A 128 -2.39 -4.98 -4.91
C LYS A 128 -1.77 -4.89 -3.52
N VAL A 129 -0.68 -4.15 -3.40
CA VAL A 129 0.00 -3.88 -2.12
C VAL A 129 -0.50 -2.55 -1.57
N ILE A 130 -1.16 -2.59 -0.41
CA ILE A 130 -1.75 -1.43 0.27
C ILE A 130 -0.88 -1.09 1.47
N LEU A 131 -0.49 0.18 1.62
CA LEU A 131 0.45 0.65 2.64
C LEU A 131 -0.21 1.62 3.63
N TYR A 132 0.41 1.81 4.79
CA TYR A 132 -0.01 2.84 5.77
C TYR A 132 0.52 4.24 5.41
N ASN A 133 1.75 4.34 4.92
CA ASN A 133 2.41 5.62 4.68
C ASN A 133 2.67 5.87 3.18
N PRO A 134 2.08 6.93 2.58
CA PRO A 134 2.34 7.28 1.18
C PRO A 134 3.82 7.52 0.87
N GLY A 135 4.60 8.01 1.84
CA GLY A 135 6.04 8.26 1.67
C GLY A 135 6.88 6.99 1.49
N GLN A 136 6.32 5.80 1.74
CA GLN A 136 7.03 4.52 1.61
C GLN A 136 6.80 3.84 0.25
N VAL A 137 5.84 4.31 -0.56
CA VAL A 137 5.45 3.69 -1.84
C VAL A 137 6.67 3.52 -2.76
N THR A 138 7.40 4.60 -3.03
CA THR A 138 8.56 4.59 -3.94
C THR A 138 9.67 3.65 -3.45
N ARG A 139 9.93 3.64 -2.14
CA ARG A 139 10.98 2.82 -1.55
C ARG A 139 10.68 1.33 -1.71
N ILE A 140 9.45 0.93 -1.39
CA ILE A 140 9.03 -0.48 -1.50
C ILE A 140 8.97 -0.91 -2.97
N ALA A 141 8.44 -0.06 -3.85
CA ALA A 141 8.43 -0.33 -5.28
C ALA A 141 9.86 -0.54 -5.82
N THR A 142 10.83 0.25 -5.35
CA THR A 142 12.24 0.08 -5.72
C THR A 142 12.81 -1.24 -5.20
N LEU A 143 12.55 -1.60 -3.94
CA LEU A 143 13.00 -2.88 -3.36
C LEU A 143 12.47 -4.09 -4.15
N LEU A 144 11.23 -4.02 -4.63
CA LEU A 144 10.62 -5.08 -5.45
C LEU A 144 11.17 -5.14 -6.89
N GLN A 145 11.73 -4.04 -7.40
CA GLN A 145 12.34 -3.98 -8.73
C GLN A 145 13.78 -4.50 -8.75
N VAL A 146 14.47 -4.54 -7.60
CA VAL A 146 15.82 -5.11 -7.49
C VAL A 146 15.72 -6.61 -7.68
N GLN A 147 15.93 -7.06 -8.92
CA GLN A 147 16.22 -8.46 -9.21
C GLN A 147 17.51 -8.85 -8.44
N PRO A 148 17.59 -10.03 -7.80
CA PRO A 148 18.91 -10.58 -7.49
C PRO A 148 19.67 -10.69 -8.82
N GLU A 149 20.88 -10.10 -8.88
CA GLU A 149 21.85 -10.36 -9.95
C GLU A 149 21.84 -11.86 -10.25
N PRO A 150 21.69 -12.30 -11.51
CA PRO A 150 21.82 -13.70 -11.84
C PRO A 150 23.23 -14.11 -11.43
N SER A 151 23.32 -14.88 -10.34
CA SER A 151 24.52 -15.57 -9.90
C SER A 151 25.20 -16.12 -11.14
N SER A 152 26.39 -15.60 -11.44
CA SER A 152 27.18 -15.98 -12.60
C SER A 152 27.29 -17.49 -12.62
N ARG A 153 26.49 -18.15 -13.48
CA ARG A 153 26.78 -19.52 -13.87
C ARG A 153 28.11 -19.44 -14.58
N SER A 154 29.16 -19.84 -13.87
CA SER A 154 30.46 -20.14 -14.43
C SER A 154 30.23 -21.18 -15.52
N CYS A 155 30.19 -20.70 -16.76
CA CYS A 155 30.33 -21.56 -17.92
C CYS A 155 31.82 -21.91 -17.98
N CYS A 156 32.14 -23.12 -17.52
CA CYS A 156 33.34 -23.87 -17.87
C CYS A 156 32.88 -25.25 -18.32
#